data_AF-A0AAW4GIQ7-F1
#
_entry.id   AF-A0AAW4GIQ7-F1
#
_cell.length_a   1.000
_cell.length_b   1.000
_cell.length_c   1.000
_cell.angle_alpha   90.00
_cell.angle_beta   90.00
_cell.angle_gamma   90.00
#
_symmetry.space_group_name_H-M   'P 1'
#
loop_
_entity.id
_entity.type
_entity.pdbx_description
1 polymer ?
#
loop_
_entity_poly.entity_id
_entity_poly.type
_entity_poly.pdbx_seq_one_letter_code
_entity_poly.pdbx_strand_id
1 'polypeptide(L)'
;MTSVRLTCTLALLLPLAACTTTPSPSTIAAASGTNSTPATPPKLLLISIDGLRADALDRGLTPNLQRIIDGGVRARWMTPSYPSLTFPNHYTLVTGLRPDHHGIINNSMDDAALGRFALHDRTAVTNSGWWGGEPIWVGAEKVGARTATTSWPGSEAEIQGTRPSQWRIYNAKEPLEQRAQTVLDWLSQTDADAPRLTTLYMEHVDKAGHNFGPDSRQYTDAIVQADRIIGQVLDGLQQHGLTDTTNVIVVSDHGMASVPEGQVIALESMVDPTLARNVSPGQSVGFAPVAGHEAEAERALLGRHAHYECWKKENLPARWHYGSHPRVPAIVCQMDEGWDALTREKIAKREHADRGSHGYDNALPSMRAVFVARGPSFQQGMVIDGFDNVDLYPLLAHLLQVPEAPNDGNPEALKQTLR
;
A
#
# COMPACT_ATOMS: atom_id res chain seq x y z
N MET A 1 -72.69 -4.12 36.40
CA MET A 1 -73.54 -3.03 36.91
C MET A 1 -73.09 -2.71 38.32
N THR A 2 -72.92 -1.42 38.60
CA THR A 2 -72.92 -0.76 39.93
C THR A 2 -71.85 -1.20 40.96
N SER A 3 -70.92 -0.31 41.33
CA SER A 3 -71.07 0.74 42.39
C SER A 3 -70.81 0.14 43.79
N VAL A 4 -70.14 0.71 44.81
CA VAL A 4 -69.39 1.95 45.06
C VAL A 4 -69.15 1.98 46.59
N ARG A 5 -68.07 2.65 47.03
CA ARG A 5 -67.78 3.27 48.37
C ARG A 5 -67.64 2.33 49.59
N LEU A 6 -66.51 2.32 50.30
CA LEU A 6 -65.84 3.36 51.12
C LEU A 6 -66.64 3.75 52.38
N THR A 7 -66.11 3.41 53.56
CA THR A 7 -66.35 4.17 54.80
C THR A 7 -65.24 3.92 55.82
N CYS A 8 -64.71 5.03 56.33
CA CYS A 8 -63.66 5.14 57.34
C CYS A 8 -64.15 4.71 58.73
N THR A 9 -63.22 4.27 59.58
CA THR A 9 -63.30 4.53 61.02
C THR A 9 -61.90 4.72 61.59
N LEU A 10 -61.67 5.92 62.12
CA LEU A 10 -60.45 6.37 62.77
C LEU A 10 -60.63 6.11 64.28
N ALA A 11 -59.66 5.48 64.95
CA ALA A 11 -59.66 5.37 66.42
C ALA A 11 -58.24 5.51 66.99
N LEU A 12 -58.11 6.58 67.80
CA LEU A 12 -57.26 6.81 68.97
C LEU A 12 -55.73 6.63 68.91
N LEU A 13 -55.08 7.77 69.17
CA LEU A 13 -53.69 7.98 69.58
C LEU A 13 -53.44 7.56 71.04
N LEU A 14 -52.28 6.97 71.30
CA LEU A 14 -51.52 7.06 72.56
C LEU A 14 -50.01 6.90 72.23
N PRO A 15 -49.11 7.71 72.82
CA PRO A 15 -47.71 7.76 72.41
C PRO A 15 -46.85 6.81 73.26
N LEU A 16 -45.99 6.04 72.59
CA LEU A 16 -44.90 5.32 73.25
C LEU A 16 -43.58 5.75 72.61
N ALA A 17 -42.77 6.41 73.43
CA ALA A 17 -41.41 6.78 73.12
C ALA A 17 -40.56 5.52 72.89
N ALA A 18 -39.95 5.43 71.71
CA ALA A 18 -38.88 4.49 71.44
C ALA A 18 -37.72 5.29 70.82
N CYS A 19 -36.58 5.26 71.50
CA CYS A 19 -35.32 5.83 71.06
C CYS A 19 -34.90 5.22 69.72
N THR A 20 -35.02 5.97 68.63
CA THR A 20 -34.38 5.62 67.37
C THR A 20 -32.94 6.13 67.40
N THR A 21 -32.00 5.25 67.65
CA THR A 21 -30.58 5.49 67.36
C THR A 21 -30.41 5.64 65.86
N THR A 22 -29.95 6.82 65.42
CA THR A 22 -29.56 7.08 64.04
C THR A 22 -28.35 6.19 63.66
N PRO A 23 -28.40 5.44 62.55
CA PRO A 23 -27.21 4.76 62.05
C PRO A 23 -26.26 5.82 61.47
N SER A 24 -24.98 5.74 61.84
CA SER A 24 -23.92 6.56 61.27
C SER A 24 -23.90 6.43 59.74
N PRO A 25 -23.70 7.52 58.99
CA PRO A 25 -23.58 7.44 57.54
C PRO A 25 -22.38 6.56 57.20
N SER A 26 -22.66 5.44 56.55
CA SER A 26 -21.62 4.60 55.96
C SER A 26 -20.95 5.43 54.87
N THR A 27 -19.70 5.82 55.11
CA THR A 27 -18.80 6.33 54.08
C THR A 27 -18.63 5.22 53.04
N ILE A 28 -19.40 5.30 51.96
CA ILE A 28 -19.08 4.60 50.72
C ILE A 28 -17.73 5.17 50.30
N ALA A 29 -16.67 4.41 50.53
CA ALA A 29 -15.40 4.65 49.88
C ALA A 29 -15.68 4.61 48.38
N ALA A 30 -15.71 5.78 47.75
CA ALA A 30 -15.71 5.89 46.30
C ALA A 30 -14.47 5.12 45.83
N ALA A 31 -14.71 3.95 45.23
CA ALA A 31 -13.68 3.27 44.48
C ALA A 31 -13.12 4.31 43.51
N SER A 32 -11.87 4.68 43.74
CA SER A 32 -11.14 5.56 42.85
C SER A 32 -11.00 4.78 41.55
N GLY A 33 -11.98 4.98 40.66
CA GLY A 33 -11.86 4.57 39.27
C GLY A 33 -10.59 5.22 38.79
N THR A 34 -9.57 4.41 38.54
CA THR A 34 -8.43 4.83 37.75
C THR A 34 -9.04 5.34 36.45
N ASN A 35 -9.06 6.66 36.27
CA ASN A 35 -9.17 7.27 34.96
C ASN A 35 -7.96 6.73 34.18
N SER A 36 -8.10 5.55 33.58
CA SER A 36 -7.18 5.08 32.57
C SER A 36 -7.34 6.08 31.45
N THR A 37 -6.41 7.02 31.36
CA THR A 37 -6.15 7.74 30.11
C THR A 37 -6.24 6.69 29.00
N PRO A 38 -7.06 6.88 27.95
CA PRO A 38 -7.10 5.93 26.84
C PRO A 38 -5.66 5.67 26.42
N ALA A 39 -5.25 4.39 26.43
CA ALA A 39 -3.88 4.04 26.07
C ALA A 39 -3.62 4.62 24.68
N THR A 40 -2.56 5.43 24.54
CA THR A 40 -2.17 5.96 23.23
C THR A 40 -2.06 4.79 22.27
N PRO A 41 -2.79 4.81 21.13
CA PRO A 41 -2.75 3.68 20.21
C PRO A 41 -1.31 3.46 19.72
N PRO A 42 -0.93 2.20 19.44
CA PRO A 42 0.41 1.91 18.94
C PRO A 42 0.76 2.73 17.70
N LYS A 43 2.05 3.09 17.57
CA LYS A 43 2.59 3.68 16.34
C LYS A 43 2.52 2.65 15.21
N LEU A 44 2.48 3.12 13.96
CA LEU A 44 2.51 2.27 12.77
C LEU A 44 3.70 2.62 11.90
N LEU A 45 4.55 1.63 11.63
CA LEU A 45 5.63 1.69 10.66
C LEU A 45 5.27 0.81 9.46
N LEU A 46 5.14 1.43 8.29
CA LEU A 46 4.91 0.75 7.01
C LEU A 46 6.17 0.79 6.16
N ILE A 47 6.74 -0.37 5.85
CA ILE A 47 7.98 -0.51 5.08
C ILE A 47 7.64 -1.17 3.75
N SER A 48 8.07 -0.58 2.63
CA SER A 48 7.99 -1.19 1.30
C SER A 48 9.38 -1.57 0.80
N ILE A 49 9.52 -2.81 0.34
CA ILE A 49 10.70 -3.33 -0.37
C ILE A 49 10.29 -3.54 -1.83
N ASP A 50 10.60 -2.57 -2.69
CA ASP A 50 10.17 -2.54 -4.08
C ASP A 50 10.64 -3.80 -4.84
N GLY A 51 9.73 -4.45 -5.56
CA GLY A 51 10.02 -5.61 -6.39
C GLY A 51 10.47 -6.87 -5.63
N LEU A 52 10.25 -6.93 -4.30
CA LEU A 52 10.50 -8.14 -3.53
C LEU A 52 9.41 -9.18 -3.79
N ARG A 53 9.78 -10.24 -4.50
CA ARG A 53 8.87 -11.35 -4.82
C ARG A 53 8.51 -12.17 -3.58
N ALA A 54 7.25 -12.61 -3.48
CA ALA A 54 6.72 -13.31 -2.31
C ALA A 54 7.53 -14.56 -1.88
N ASP A 55 8.03 -15.32 -2.86
CA ASP A 55 8.82 -16.54 -2.62
C ASP A 55 10.21 -16.26 -2.04
N ALA A 56 10.67 -15.00 -2.01
CA ALA A 56 11.94 -14.62 -1.40
C ALA A 56 11.99 -14.96 0.10
N LEU A 57 10.84 -14.93 0.78
CA LEU A 57 10.73 -15.25 2.20
C LEU A 57 11.05 -16.72 2.50
N ASP A 58 10.92 -17.61 1.52
CA ASP A 58 11.11 -19.06 1.70
C ASP A 58 12.52 -19.53 1.29
N ARG A 59 13.37 -18.63 0.80
CA ARG A 59 14.73 -18.94 0.30
C ARG A 59 15.80 -19.00 1.39
N GLY A 60 15.45 -18.72 2.65
CA GLY A 60 16.41 -18.66 3.76
C GLY A 60 17.38 -17.48 3.71
N LEU A 61 17.02 -16.41 2.99
CA LEU A 61 17.87 -15.23 2.76
C LEU A 61 17.59 -14.08 3.73
N THR A 62 16.44 -14.10 4.42
CA THR A 62 15.88 -12.93 5.11
C THR A 62 15.64 -13.21 6.60
N PRO A 63 16.69 -13.40 7.41
CA PRO A 63 16.55 -13.72 8.83
C PRO A 63 15.86 -12.61 9.65
N ASN A 64 15.94 -11.34 9.25
CA ASN A 64 15.26 -10.27 9.98
C ASN A 64 13.78 -10.16 9.63
N LEU A 65 13.39 -10.40 8.37
CA LEU A 65 11.99 -10.63 8.02
C LEU A 65 11.45 -11.89 8.72
N GLN A 66 12.28 -12.94 8.90
CA GLN A 66 11.88 -14.11 9.67
C GLN A 66 11.57 -13.74 11.14
N ARG A 67 12.32 -12.83 11.76
CA ARG A 67 11.97 -12.28 13.11
C ARG A 67 10.60 -11.61 13.14
N ILE A 68 10.13 -11.04 12.02
CA ILE A 68 8.77 -10.47 11.92
C ILE A 68 7.74 -11.57 11.81
N ILE A 69 8.00 -12.58 10.96
CA ILE A 69 7.11 -13.72 10.74
C ILE A 69 6.91 -14.51 12.05
N ASP A 70 8.00 -14.87 12.72
CA ASP A 70 7.96 -15.69 13.95
C ASP A 70 7.22 -14.98 15.09
N GLY A 71 7.35 -13.66 15.17
CA GLY A 71 6.72 -12.82 16.19
C GLY A 71 5.37 -12.22 15.79
N GLY A 72 4.81 -12.62 14.64
CA GLY A 72 3.72 -11.90 14.01
C GLY A 72 2.90 -12.72 13.03
N VAL A 73 2.51 -12.09 11.93
CA VAL A 73 1.69 -12.66 10.87
C VAL A 73 2.40 -12.57 9.53
N ARG A 74 2.15 -13.54 8.65
CA ARG A 74 2.59 -13.56 7.26
C ARG A 74 1.44 -13.97 6.36
N ALA A 75 1.33 -13.36 5.18
CA ALA A 75 0.54 -13.94 4.10
C ALA A 75 1.42 -14.81 3.20
N ARG A 76 0.84 -15.88 2.62
CA ARG A 76 1.54 -16.67 1.60
C ARG A 76 1.98 -15.80 0.41
N TRP A 77 1.13 -14.85 0.03
CA TRP A 77 1.44 -13.74 -0.86
C TRP A 77 0.42 -12.61 -0.70
N MET A 78 0.74 -11.44 -1.21
CA MET A 78 -0.22 -10.39 -1.51
C MET A 78 -0.32 -10.25 -3.04
N THR A 79 -1.53 -10.19 -3.58
CA THR A 79 -1.77 -10.01 -5.01
C THR A 79 -1.75 -8.51 -5.33
N PRO A 80 -0.86 -8.02 -6.21
CA PRO A 80 -0.89 -6.62 -6.60
C PRO A 80 -2.12 -6.31 -7.47
N SER A 81 -2.43 -5.03 -7.61
CA SER A 81 -3.35 -4.54 -8.63
C SER A 81 -2.72 -4.58 -10.01
N TYR A 82 -3.57 -4.69 -11.03
CA TYR A 82 -3.14 -4.54 -12.42
C TYR A 82 -3.07 -3.06 -12.81
N PRO A 83 -2.05 -2.63 -13.57
CA PRO A 83 -0.83 -3.38 -13.88
C PRO A 83 0.09 -3.46 -12.65
N SER A 84 0.91 -4.52 -12.56
CA SER A 84 1.84 -4.79 -11.44
C SER A 84 3.08 -3.86 -11.46
N LEU A 85 2.84 -2.55 -11.49
CA LEU A 85 3.85 -1.48 -11.57
C LEU A 85 3.96 -0.71 -10.26
N THR A 86 5.11 -0.06 -10.08
CA THR A 86 5.52 0.61 -8.85
C THR A 86 4.55 1.67 -8.34
N PHE A 87 4.35 2.77 -9.08
CA PHE A 87 3.52 3.88 -8.61
C PHE A 87 2.05 3.50 -8.43
N PRO A 88 1.41 2.75 -9.37
CA PRO A 88 0.05 2.28 -9.18
C PRO A 88 -0.10 1.46 -7.88
N ASN A 89 0.77 0.49 -7.63
CA ASN A 89 0.60 -0.40 -6.48
C ASN A 89 1.02 0.23 -5.14
N HIS A 90 2.07 1.04 -5.11
CA HIS A 90 2.41 1.80 -3.91
C HIS A 90 1.29 2.75 -3.50
N TYR A 91 0.59 3.35 -4.47
CA TYR A 91 -0.53 4.23 -4.18
C TYR A 91 -1.81 3.44 -3.82
N THR A 92 -2.03 2.27 -4.41
CA THR A 92 -3.07 1.32 -3.97
C THR A 92 -2.90 0.94 -2.50
N LEU A 93 -1.69 0.57 -2.07
CA LEU A 93 -1.40 0.14 -0.68
C LEU A 93 -1.82 1.16 0.38
N VAL A 94 -1.82 2.45 0.02
CA VAL A 94 -2.11 3.57 0.93
C VAL A 94 -3.45 4.24 0.67
N THR A 95 -4.22 3.83 -0.33
CA THR A 95 -5.57 4.36 -0.62
C THR A 95 -6.65 3.30 -0.59
N GLY A 96 -6.28 2.01 -0.72
CA GLY A 96 -7.22 0.90 -0.90
C GLY A 96 -7.94 0.93 -2.23
N LEU A 97 -7.56 1.83 -3.15
CA LEU A 97 -8.18 1.98 -4.45
C LEU A 97 -7.33 1.28 -5.51
N ARG A 98 -7.99 0.61 -6.46
CA ARG A 98 -7.33 0.11 -7.66
C ARG A 98 -6.81 1.27 -8.52
N PRO A 99 -5.84 1.02 -9.42
CA PRO A 99 -5.29 2.03 -10.31
C PRO A 99 -6.33 2.84 -11.09
N ASP A 100 -7.38 2.16 -11.55
CA ASP A 100 -8.49 2.73 -12.30
C ASP A 100 -9.34 3.70 -11.47
N HIS A 101 -9.35 3.58 -10.14
CA HIS A 101 -10.13 4.46 -9.26
C HIS A 101 -9.30 5.60 -8.66
N HIS A 102 -7.99 5.37 -8.40
CA HIS A 102 -7.12 6.42 -7.86
C HIS A 102 -6.39 7.27 -8.92
N GLY A 103 -6.46 6.86 -10.20
CA GLY A 103 -6.01 7.66 -11.34
C GLY A 103 -4.52 7.58 -11.68
N ILE A 104 -3.68 6.99 -10.82
CA ILE A 104 -2.31 6.58 -11.15
C ILE A 104 -2.32 5.23 -11.88
N ILE A 105 -2.67 5.22 -13.16
CA ILE A 105 -2.93 3.98 -13.91
C ILE A 105 -1.67 3.26 -14.42
N ASN A 106 -0.54 3.96 -14.51
CA ASN A 106 0.72 3.43 -15.02
C ASN A 106 1.88 4.34 -14.56
N ASN A 107 3.11 3.84 -14.62
CA ASN A 107 4.33 4.61 -14.39
C ASN A 107 4.57 5.70 -15.47
N SER A 108 3.88 5.60 -16.61
CA SER A 108 3.78 6.67 -17.59
C SER A 108 2.41 6.71 -18.26
N MET A 109 1.78 7.89 -18.29
CA MET A 109 0.40 8.07 -18.72
C MET A 109 0.16 9.50 -19.19
N ASP A 110 -0.93 9.72 -19.91
CA ASP A 110 -1.34 11.05 -20.39
C ASP A 110 -2.69 11.45 -19.80
N ASP A 111 -2.89 12.74 -19.67
CA ASP A 111 -4.13 13.38 -19.26
C ASP A 111 -4.33 14.65 -20.11
N ALA A 112 -5.56 14.87 -20.59
CA ALA A 112 -5.85 15.97 -21.50
C ALA A 112 -5.63 17.35 -20.86
N ALA A 113 -5.81 17.48 -19.54
CA ALA A 113 -5.64 18.73 -18.81
C ALA A 113 -4.25 18.87 -18.18
N LEU A 114 -3.68 17.76 -17.69
CA LEU A 114 -2.42 17.78 -16.95
C LEU A 114 -1.18 17.50 -17.81
N GLY A 115 -1.35 17.04 -19.04
CA GLY A 115 -0.26 16.70 -19.94
C GLY A 115 0.25 15.28 -19.71
N ARG A 116 1.58 15.10 -19.66
CA ARG A 116 2.19 13.78 -19.51
C ARG A 116 2.70 13.55 -18.09
N PHE A 117 2.45 12.36 -17.58
CA PHE A 117 3.04 11.84 -16.36
C PHE A 117 4.15 10.83 -16.69
N ALA A 118 5.27 10.97 -16.00
CA ALA A 118 6.31 9.94 -15.93
C ALA A 118 6.91 9.95 -14.53
N LEU A 119 7.19 8.76 -13.98
CA LEU A 119 7.68 8.61 -12.60
C LEU A 119 8.95 9.43 -12.27
N HIS A 120 9.77 9.75 -13.27
CA HIS A 120 11.01 10.53 -13.11
C HIS A 120 10.80 12.04 -13.29
N ASP A 121 9.63 12.47 -13.73
CA ASP A 121 9.28 13.88 -13.87
C ASP A 121 8.70 14.41 -12.56
N ARG A 122 9.53 15.15 -11.83
CA ARG A 122 9.14 15.75 -10.55
C ARG A 122 7.99 16.74 -10.67
N THR A 123 7.87 17.44 -11.80
CA THR A 123 6.77 18.38 -12.02
C THR A 123 5.44 17.64 -12.05
N ALA A 124 5.40 16.50 -12.74
CA ALA A 124 4.23 15.64 -12.77
C ALA A 124 3.97 14.97 -11.40
N VAL A 125 5.00 14.38 -10.78
CA VAL A 125 4.86 13.65 -9.50
C VAL A 125 4.38 14.55 -8.36
N THR A 126 4.78 15.83 -8.32
CA THR A 126 4.37 16.77 -7.27
C THR A 126 3.04 17.47 -7.54
N ASN A 127 2.47 17.34 -8.74
CA ASN A 127 1.18 17.92 -9.09
C ASN A 127 0.04 17.04 -8.56
N SER A 128 -0.70 17.56 -7.57
CA SER A 128 -1.79 16.86 -6.90
C SER A 128 -2.96 16.47 -7.82
N GLY A 129 -3.10 17.10 -9.00
CA GLY A 129 -4.13 16.74 -9.98
C GLY A 129 -4.02 15.31 -10.50
N TRP A 130 -2.84 14.68 -10.42
CA TRP A 130 -2.66 13.27 -10.80
C TRP A 130 -3.19 12.29 -9.75
N TRP A 131 -3.25 12.69 -8.49
CA TRP A 131 -3.43 11.78 -7.37
C TRP A 131 -4.87 11.83 -6.85
N GLY A 132 -5.69 10.87 -7.28
CA GLY A 132 -7.06 10.71 -6.78
C GLY A 132 -7.12 10.03 -5.42
N GLY A 133 -8.32 9.89 -4.87
CA GLY A 133 -8.55 9.21 -3.59
C GLY A 133 -8.00 9.95 -2.37
N GLU A 134 -8.01 9.27 -1.22
CA GLU A 134 -7.44 9.76 0.04
C GLU A 134 -6.37 8.79 0.53
N PRO A 135 -5.08 9.13 0.41
CA PRO A 135 -4.04 8.28 0.97
C PRO A 135 -4.08 8.36 2.51
N ILE A 136 -3.67 7.29 3.17
CA ILE A 136 -3.83 7.08 4.62
C ILE A 136 -3.24 8.23 5.46
N TRP A 137 -2.16 8.87 4.99
CA TRP A 137 -1.59 10.02 5.68
C TRP A 137 -2.50 11.25 5.63
N VAL A 138 -3.26 11.47 4.55
CA VAL A 138 -4.23 12.58 4.48
C VAL A 138 -5.34 12.38 5.51
N GLY A 139 -5.92 11.16 5.58
CA GLY A 139 -6.94 10.84 6.58
C GLY A 139 -6.44 11.00 8.02
N ALA A 140 -5.20 10.57 8.28
CA ALA A 140 -4.55 10.74 9.58
C ALA A 140 -4.30 12.21 9.95
N GLU A 141 -3.73 13.01 9.05
CA GLU A 141 -3.44 14.43 9.30
C GLU A 141 -4.72 15.24 9.54
N LYS A 142 -5.83 14.94 8.84
CA LYS A 142 -7.12 15.60 9.03
C LYS A 142 -7.69 15.47 10.44
N VAL A 143 -7.36 14.39 11.15
CA VAL A 143 -7.77 14.17 12.54
C VAL A 143 -6.66 14.47 13.55
N GLY A 144 -5.57 15.11 13.11
CA GLY A 144 -4.44 15.49 13.95
C GLY A 144 -3.46 14.36 14.28
N ALA A 145 -3.58 13.19 13.63
CA ALA A 145 -2.60 12.12 13.73
C ALA A 145 -1.43 12.41 12.77
N ARG A 146 -0.35 12.96 13.32
CA ARG A 146 0.85 13.35 12.55
C ARG A 146 1.47 12.17 11.83
N THR A 147 2.03 12.41 10.66
CA THR A 147 2.61 11.38 9.80
C THR A 147 3.99 11.77 9.29
N ALA A 148 4.84 10.78 9.07
CA ALA A 148 6.19 10.93 8.56
C ALA A 148 6.45 9.97 7.39
N THR A 149 7.05 10.44 6.29
CA THR A 149 7.27 9.57 5.11
C THR A 149 8.66 9.72 4.52
N THR A 150 9.32 8.60 4.22
CA THR A 150 10.50 8.59 3.35
C THR A 150 10.10 8.09 1.97
N SER A 151 9.99 9.01 1.01
CA SER A 151 9.94 8.71 -0.42
C SER A 151 8.82 7.76 -0.89
N TRP A 152 7.66 7.78 -0.24
CA TRP A 152 6.52 6.99 -0.69
C TRP A 152 5.84 7.65 -1.91
N PRO A 153 5.51 6.92 -2.99
CA PRO A 153 4.78 7.50 -4.12
C PRO A 153 3.51 8.26 -3.71
N GLY A 154 3.43 9.54 -4.09
CA GLY A 154 2.34 10.45 -3.74
C GLY A 154 2.61 11.34 -2.53
N SER A 155 3.59 11.03 -1.67
CA SER A 155 3.86 11.82 -0.46
C SER A 155 4.41 13.23 -0.72
N GLU A 156 5.01 13.46 -1.90
CA GLU A 156 5.51 14.78 -2.32
C GLU A 156 4.41 15.72 -2.85
N ALA A 157 3.25 15.17 -3.22
CA ALA A 157 2.11 15.92 -3.73
C ALA A 157 1.18 16.40 -2.60
N GLU A 158 0.61 17.59 -2.75
CA GLU A 158 -0.35 18.14 -1.79
C GLU A 158 -1.77 17.62 -2.06
N ILE A 159 -2.00 16.37 -1.70
CA ILE A 159 -3.22 15.64 -2.01
C ILE A 159 -4.34 16.14 -1.10
N GLN A 160 -5.41 16.65 -1.70
CA GLN A 160 -6.51 17.32 -0.98
C GLN A 160 -6.02 18.46 -0.06
N GLY A 161 -5.00 19.21 -0.48
CA GLY A 161 -4.44 20.30 0.32
C GLY A 161 -3.59 19.83 1.50
N THR A 162 -3.19 18.56 1.53
CA THR A 162 -2.48 17.95 2.67
C THR A 162 -1.25 17.16 2.22
N ARG A 163 -0.16 17.29 2.97
CA ARG A 163 1.04 16.43 2.91
C ARG A 163 1.27 15.79 4.28
N PRO A 164 2.08 14.73 4.38
CA PRO A 164 2.60 14.30 5.68
C PRO A 164 3.29 15.46 6.42
N SER A 165 3.15 15.53 7.74
CA SER A 165 3.78 16.58 8.55
C SER A 165 5.30 16.59 8.43
N GLN A 166 5.90 15.40 8.31
CA GLN A 166 7.32 15.22 8.04
C GLN A 166 7.49 14.39 6.78
N TRP A 167 8.29 14.85 5.82
CA TRP A 167 8.51 14.08 4.59
C TRP A 167 9.88 14.36 3.98
N ARG A 168 10.31 13.44 3.12
CA ARG A 168 11.55 13.54 2.34
C ARG A 168 11.24 13.41 0.86
N ILE A 169 11.82 14.30 0.07
CA ILE A 169 11.92 14.16 -1.38
C ILE A 169 12.67 12.88 -1.70
N TYR A 170 12.23 12.13 -2.71
CA TYR A 170 12.96 10.96 -3.18
C TYR A 170 14.39 11.31 -3.63
N ASN A 171 15.36 10.61 -3.05
CA ASN A 171 16.77 10.74 -3.38
C ASN A 171 17.45 9.36 -3.42
N ALA A 172 17.58 8.81 -4.62
CA ALA A 172 18.23 7.52 -4.88
C ALA A 172 19.71 7.44 -4.45
N LYS A 173 20.34 8.57 -4.09
CA LYS A 173 21.73 8.61 -3.59
C LYS A 173 21.82 8.55 -2.07
N GLU A 174 20.72 8.71 -1.36
CA GLU A 174 20.70 8.59 0.10
C GLU A 174 20.83 7.11 0.51
N PRO A 175 21.83 6.74 1.33
CA PRO A 175 22.01 5.37 1.81
C PRO A 175 20.79 4.86 2.60
N LEU A 176 20.44 3.59 2.45
CA LEU A 176 19.30 2.99 3.16
C LEU A 176 19.47 3.05 4.68
N GLU A 177 20.69 2.91 5.18
CA GLU A 177 21.01 2.98 6.61
C GLU A 177 20.65 4.36 7.19
N GLN A 178 20.83 5.42 6.41
CA GLN A 178 20.47 6.79 6.78
C GLN A 178 18.96 7.01 6.75
N ARG A 179 18.26 6.43 5.77
CA ARG A 179 16.78 6.46 5.72
C ARG A 179 16.18 5.71 6.91
N ALA A 180 16.74 4.55 7.25
CA ALA A 180 16.33 3.78 8.43
C ALA A 180 16.56 4.56 9.73
N GLN A 181 17.72 5.24 9.86
CA GLN A 181 17.96 6.10 11.02
C GLN A 181 16.94 7.25 11.10
N THR A 182 16.64 7.91 9.98
CA THR A 182 15.62 8.98 9.95
C THR A 182 14.25 8.48 10.44
N VAL A 183 13.86 7.28 10.03
CA VAL A 183 12.61 6.63 10.48
C VAL A 183 12.63 6.34 11.98
N LEU A 184 13.75 5.85 12.52
CA LEU A 184 13.91 5.61 13.96
C LEU A 184 13.86 6.90 14.77
N ASP A 185 14.47 7.98 14.27
CA ASP A 185 14.45 9.29 14.91
C ASP A 185 13.01 9.83 14.99
N TRP A 186 12.25 9.74 13.90
CA TRP A 186 10.83 10.08 13.86
C TRP A 186 9.99 9.25 14.83
N LEU A 187 10.17 7.92 14.82
CA LEU A 187 9.45 7.03 15.73
C LEU A 187 9.84 7.22 17.20
N SER A 188 10.99 7.83 17.49
CA SER A 188 11.44 8.13 18.86
C SER A 188 10.93 9.45 19.40
N GLN A 189 10.29 10.29 18.56
CA GLN A 189 9.66 11.53 19.02
C GLN A 189 8.51 11.24 19.99
N THR A 190 8.38 12.10 21.01
CA THR A 190 7.35 12.00 22.06
C THR A 190 6.60 13.32 22.29
N ASP A 191 6.91 14.36 21.51
CA ASP A 191 6.23 15.65 21.57
C ASP A 191 4.91 15.62 20.78
N ALA A 192 4.26 16.79 20.66
CA ALA A 192 3.00 16.93 19.93
C ALA A 192 3.12 16.68 18.42
N ASP A 193 4.34 16.69 17.88
CA ASP A 193 4.63 16.47 16.46
C ASP A 193 5.03 15.02 16.16
N ALA A 194 5.10 14.16 17.20
CA ALA A 194 5.44 12.75 17.08
C ALA A 194 4.49 12.02 16.11
N PRO A 195 5.02 11.41 15.04
CA PRO A 195 4.19 10.75 14.04
C PRO A 195 3.58 9.45 14.58
N ARG A 196 2.31 9.23 14.25
CA ARG A 196 1.57 7.97 14.46
C ARG A 196 1.72 6.99 13.30
N LEU A 197 1.93 7.51 12.09
CA LEU A 197 2.31 6.73 10.90
C LEU A 197 3.70 7.15 10.43
N THR A 198 4.60 6.19 10.24
CA THR A 198 5.88 6.40 9.56
C THR A 198 6.01 5.45 8.39
N THR A 199 6.57 5.91 7.26
CA THR A 199 6.84 5.05 6.10
C THR A 199 8.31 4.99 5.69
N LEU A 200 8.74 3.79 5.27
CA LEU A 200 10.06 3.51 4.71
C LEU A 200 9.95 2.89 3.32
N TYR A 201 10.61 3.45 2.32
CA TYR A 201 10.68 2.91 0.96
C TYR A 201 12.11 2.53 0.57
N MET A 202 12.27 1.33 -0.02
CA MET A 202 13.56 0.78 -0.45
C MET A 202 13.49 0.22 -1.89
N GLU A 203 14.16 0.88 -2.82
CA GLU A 203 14.15 0.63 -4.27
C GLU A 203 15.16 -0.43 -4.76
N HIS A 204 16.02 -0.93 -3.87
CA HIS A 204 17.27 -1.57 -4.27
C HIS A 204 17.06 -2.96 -4.87
N VAL A 205 16.05 -3.70 -4.38
CA VAL A 205 15.70 -5.05 -4.84
C VAL A 205 15.15 -5.00 -6.26
N ASP A 206 14.14 -4.15 -6.52
CA ASP A 206 13.62 -3.88 -7.86
C ASP A 206 14.73 -3.46 -8.85
N LYS A 207 15.56 -2.49 -8.48
CA LYS A 207 16.66 -2.02 -9.34
C LYS A 207 17.64 -3.14 -9.70
N ALA A 208 17.99 -4.00 -8.74
CA ALA A 208 18.82 -5.18 -9.01
C ALA A 208 18.10 -6.17 -9.92
N GLY A 209 16.79 -6.36 -9.72
CA GLY A 209 15.92 -7.20 -10.54
C GLY A 209 15.90 -6.74 -11.99
N HIS A 210 15.66 -5.45 -12.26
CA HIS A 210 15.70 -4.91 -13.62
C HIS A 210 17.06 -5.09 -14.29
N ASN A 211 18.15 -4.87 -13.55
CA ASN A 211 19.49 -4.86 -14.13
C ASN A 211 20.06 -6.26 -14.39
N PHE A 212 19.69 -7.24 -13.57
CA PHE A 212 20.35 -8.56 -13.59
C PHE A 212 19.38 -9.75 -13.62
N GLY A 213 18.07 -9.53 -13.44
CA GLY A 213 17.06 -10.59 -13.35
C GLY A 213 16.89 -11.16 -11.93
N PRO A 214 15.71 -11.71 -11.60
CA PRO A 214 15.36 -12.21 -10.27
C PRO A 214 16.13 -13.47 -9.85
N ASP A 215 16.74 -14.19 -10.80
CA ASP A 215 17.53 -15.40 -10.55
C ASP A 215 19.03 -15.10 -10.33
N SER A 216 19.43 -13.82 -10.38
CA SER A 216 20.83 -13.42 -10.27
C SER A 216 21.36 -13.38 -8.83
N ARG A 217 22.69 -13.44 -8.71
CA ARG A 217 23.40 -13.19 -7.45
C ARG A 217 23.16 -11.76 -6.96
N GLN A 218 23.09 -10.80 -7.87
CA GLN A 218 22.91 -9.38 -7.55
C GLN A 218 21.53 -9.09 -6.95
N TYR A 219 20.47 -9.70 -7.49
CA TYR A 219 19.14 -9.63 -6.89
C TYR A 219 19.12 -10.29 -5.51
N THR A 220 19.77 -11.45 -5.37
CA THR A 220 19.94 -12.14 -4.08
C THR A 220 20.69 -11.28 -3.05
N ASP A 221 21.80 -10.65 -3.45
CA ASP A 221 22.59 -9.76 -2.60
C ASP A 221 21.77 -8.52 -2.18
N ALA A 222 20.94 -7.97 -3.08
CA ALA A 222 20.06 -6.86 -2.78
C ALA A 222 18.95 -7.22 -1.77
N ILE A 223 18.38 -8.43 -1.85
CA ILE A 223 17.44 -8.94 -0.84
C ILE A 223 18.11 -9.02 0.53
N VAL A 224 19.32 -9.58 0.59
CA VAL A 224 20.09 -9.68 1.84
C VAL A 224 20.41 -8.29 2.39
N GLN A 225 20.72 -7.31 1.54
CA GLN A 225 20.93 -5.94 1.97
C GLN A 225 19.65 -5.32 2.55
N ALA A 226 18.50 -5.47 1.88
CA ALA A 226 17.22 -4.97 2.38
C ALA A 226 16.86 -5.61 3.74
N ASP A 227 17.09 -6.91 3.90
CA ASP A 227 16.87 -7.60 5.19
C ASP A 227 17.77 -7.07 6.31
N ARG A 228 19.03 -6.70 6.02
CA ARG A 228 19.90 -6.06 7.02
C ARG A 228 19.34 -4.72 7.49
N ILE A 229 18.72 -3.94 6.61
CA ILE A 229 18.06 -2.68 6.96
C ILE A 229 16.82 -2.95 7.84
N ILE A 230 16.05 -4.00 7.56
CA ILE A 230 14.98 -4.46 8.46
C ILE A 230 15.56 -4.79 9.85
N GLY A 231 16.71 -5.48 9.91
CA GLY A 231 17.42 -5.75 11.16
C GLY A 231 17.77 -4.47 11.93
N GLN A 232 18.38 -3.48 11.26
CA GLN A 232 18.70 -2.17 11.85
C GLN A 232 17.45 -1.49 12.44
N VAL A 233 16.33 -1.52 11.73
CA VAL A 233 15.06 -0.95 12.21
C VAL A 233 14.54 -1.70 13.44
N LEU A 234 14.50 -3.04 13.40
CA LEU A 234 14.00 -3.84 14.53
C LEU A 234 14.87 -3.68 15.78
N ASP A 235 16.19 -3.66 15.61
CA ASP A 235 17.13 -3.47 16.71
C ASP A 235 17.06 -2.04 17.26
N GLY A 236 16.87 -1.04 16.39
CA GLY A 236 16.62 0.35 16.79
C GLY A 236 15.33 0.49 17.61
N LEU A 237 14.23 -0.11 17.15
CA LEU A 237 12.97 -0.12 17.92
C LEU A 237 13.16 -0.75 19.30
N GLN A 238 13.98 -1.80 19.42
CA GLN A 238 14.30 -2.40 20.71
C GLN A 238 15.12 -1.45 21.60
N GLN A 239 16.16 -0.83 21.06
CA GLN A 239 17.04 0.09 21.78
C GLN A 239 16.29 1.32 22.31
N HIS A 240 15.30 1.82 21.56
CA HIS A 240 14.45 2.94 21.95
C HIS A 240 13.23 2.54 22.79
N GLY A 241 13.06 1.25 23.14
CA GLY A 241 11.93 0.77 23.92
C GLY A 241 10.58 0.85 23.19
N LEU A 242 10.59 0.88 21.86
CA LEU A 242 9.42 1.06 21.00
C LEU A 242 8.83 -0.27 20.48
N THR A 243 9.45 -1.40 20.78
CA THR A 243 9.05 -2.73 20.25
C THR A 243 7.61 -3.09 20.58
N ASP A 244 7.16 -2.84 21.82
CA ASP A 244 5.83 -3.22 22.27
C ASP A 244 4.77 -2.15 22.01
N THR A 245 5.18 -0.99 21.48
CA THR A 245 4.31 0.16 21.19
C THR A 245 4.23 0.49 19.71
N THR A 246 4.84 -0.33 18.84
CA THR A 246 4.89 -0.10 17.40
C THR A 246 4.43 -1.34 16.65
N ASN A 247 3.43 -1.16 15.79
CA ASN A 247 3.08 -2.10 14.75
C ASN A 247 4.01 -1.87 13.56
N VAL A 248 4.67 -2.92 13.09
CA VAL A 248 5.53 -2.92 11.90
C VAL A 248 4.88 -3.78 10.84
N ILE A 249 4.64 -3.21 9.67
CA ILE A 249 4.16 -3.91 8.47
C ILE A 249 5.24 -3.77 7.40
N VAL A 250 5.67 -4.89 6.83
CA VAL A 250 6.54 -4.92 5.65
C VAL A 250 5.77 -5.49 4.47
N VAL A 251 5.80 -4.76 3.37
CA VAL A 251 5.16 -5.11 2.10
C VAL A 251 6.14 -5.03 0.94
N SER A 252 5.72 -5.55 -0.20
CA SER A 252 6.18 -5.08 -1.50
C SER A 252 4.97 -4.68 -2.35
N ASP A 253 5.22 -3.94 -3.41
CA ASP A 253 4.23 -3.45 -4.35
C ASP A 253 3.94 -4.45 -5.47
N HIS A 254 4.96 -5.18 -5.92
CA HIS A 254 4.88 -6.27 -6.89
C HIS A 254 6.06 -7.23 -6.74
N GLY A 255 6.04 -8.32 -7.52
CA GLY A 255 7.16 -9.22 -7.70
C GLY A 255 8.07 -8.84 -8.87
N MET A 256 8.73 -9.84 -9.47
CA MET A 256 9.71 -9.68 -10.54
C MET A 256 9.79 -10.96 -11.38
N ALA A 257 9.71 -10.82 -12.71
CA ALA A 257 9.87 -11.91 -13.68
C ALA A 257 11.18 -11.76 -14.46
N SER A 258 11.75 -12.88 -14.92
CA SER A 258 12.93 -12.91 -15.77
C SER A 258 12.55 -12.55 -17.22
N VAL A 259 13.34 -11.69 -17.85
CA VAL A 259 13.24 -11.31 -19.27
C VAL A 259 14.55 -11.69 -19.95
N PRO A 260 14.60 -12.81 -20.67
CA PRO A 260 15.80 -13.25 -21.35
C PRO A 260 16.28 -12.27 -22.42
N GLU A 261 17.58 -12.30 -22.73
CA GLU A 261 18.15 -11.48 -23.79
C GLU A 261 17.36 -11.66 -25.12
N GLY A 262 17.03 -10.54 -25.76
CA GLY A 262 16.30 -10.54 -27.03
C GLY A 262 14.77 -10.66 -26.91
N GLN A 263 14.22 -10.91 -25.72
CA GLN A 263 12.75 -10.93 -25.50
C GLN A 263 12.19 -9.51 -25.33
N VAL A 264 12.37 -8.70 -26.37
CA VAL A 264 11.85 -7.33 -26.43
C VAL A 264 11.35 -7.02 -27.83
N ILE A 265 10.15 -6.45 -27.90
CA ILE A 265 9.54 -5.98 -29.15
C ILE A 265 9.68 -4.46 -29.22
N ALA A 266 10.06 -3.97 -30.40
CA ALA A 266 10.01 -2.54 -30.69
C ALA A 266 8.55 -2.09 -30.83
N LEU A 267 8.13 -1.07 -30.07
CA LEU A 267 6.78 -0.49 -30.12
C LEU A 267 6.38 -0.08 -31.54
N GLU A 268 7.33 0.47 -32.29
CA GLU A 268 7.18 0.89 -33.69
C GLU A 268 7.00 -0.29 -34.66
N SER A 269 7.14 -1.53 -34.19
CA SER A 269 6.87 -2.75 -34.95
C SER A 269 5.55 -3.40 -34.55
N MET A 270 4.94 -3.00 -33.42
CA MET A 270 3.58 -3.40 -33.04
C MET A 270 2.54 -2.62 -33.87
N VAL A 271 2.81 -1.35 -34.12
CA VAL A 271 1.95 -0.46 -34.92
C VAL A 271 2.78 0.67 -35.52
N ASP A 272 2.39 1.12 -36.72
CA ASP A 272 2.96 2.32 -37.33
C ASP A 272 2.61 3.55 -36.46
N PRO A 273 3.60 4.37 -36.03
CA PRO A 273 3.37 5.56 -35.21
C PRO A 273 2.42 6.60 -35.84
N THR A 274 2.21 6.56 -37.16
CA THR A 274 1.22 7.40 -37.86
C THR A 274 -0.22 6.95 -37.60
N LEU A 275 -0.43 5.70 -37.20
CA LEU A 275 -1.75 5.14 -36.88
C LEU A 275 -2.07 5.23 -35.39
N ALA A 276 -1.09 4.96 -34.52
CA ALA A 276 -1.28 5.05 -33.07
C ALA A 276 0.01 5.46 -32.35
N ARG A 277 -0.14 6.36 -31.38
CA ARG A 277 0.95 6.83 -30.51
C ARG A 277 1.04 5.95 -29.27
N ASN A 278 2.25 5.52 -28.90
CA ASN A 278 2.48 4.88 -27.61
C ASN A 278 2.31 5.91 -26.47
N VAL A 279 1.51 5.52 -25.46
CA VAL A 279 1.29 6.27 -24.23
C VAL A 279 2.07 5.64 -23.06
N SER A 280 2.09 4.32 -22.98
CA SER A 280 2.77 3.60 -21.90
C SER A 280 3.59 2.47 -22.50
N PRO A 281 4.92 2.45 -22.36
CA PRO A 281 5.76 1.33 -22.78
C PRO A 281 5.88 0.28 -21.67
N GLY A 282 6.55 -0.84 -21.94
CA GLY A 282 6.84 -1.90 -20.97
C GLY A 282 5.98 -3.14 -21.19
N GLN A 283 5.41 -3.65 -20.10
CA GLN A 283 4.73 -4.95 -20.03
C GLN A 283 3.22 -4.79 -20.18
N SER A 284 2.67 -3.72 -19.61
CA SER A 284 1.32 -3.24 -19.90
C SER A 284 1.44 -2.01 -20.80
N VAL A 285 1.29 -2.21 -22.10
CA VAL A 285 1.49 -1.20 -23.14
C VAL A 285 0.18 -0.48 -23.43
N GLY A 286 0.23 0.84 -23.55
CA GLY A 286 -0.93 1.65 -23.90
C GLY A 286 -0.73 2.39 -25.22
N PHE A 287 -1.75 2.38 -26.08
CA PHE A 287 -1.78 3.12 -27.34
C PHE A 287 -3.00 4.04 -27.44
N ALA A 288 -2.75 5.25 -27.93
CA ALA A 288 -3.77 6.20 -28.33
C ALA A 288 -3.77 6.29 -29.87
N PRO A 289 -4.84 5.85 -30.56
CA PRO A 289 -4.96 6.05 -32.00
C PRO A 289 -4.80 7.51 -32.39
N VAL A 290 -4.18 7.75 -33.54
CA VAL A 290 -4.14 9.08 -34.16
C VAL A 290 -5.52 9.38 -34.72
N ALA A 291 -5.98 10.64 -34.58
CA ALA A 291 -7.31 11.04 -35.00
C ALA A 291 -7.55 10.73 -36.49
N GLY A 292 -8.62 9.99 -36.79
CA GLY A 292 -8.96 9.53 -38.14
C GLY A 292 -8.31 8.21 -38.56
N HIS A 293 -7.48 7.61 -37.70
CA HIS A 293 -6.81 6.32 -37.92
C HIS A 293 -7.26 5.22 -36.93
N GLU A 294 -8.38 5.43 -36.23
CA GLU A 294 -8.87 4.55 -35.18
C GLU A 294 -9.09 3.12 -35.71
N ALA A 295 -9.75 2.99 -36.88
CA ALA A 295 -10.05 1.68 -37.46
C ALA A 295 -8.79 0.94 -37.92
N GLU A 296 -7.79 1.62 -38.49
CA GLU A 296 -6.53 0.99 -38.88
C GLU A 296 -5.68 0.60 -37.66
N ALA A 297 -5.62 1.45 -36.65
CA ALA A 297 -4.93 1.15 -35.39
C ALA A 297 -5.54 -0.07 -34.70
N GLU A 298 -6.87 -0.14 -34.61
CA GLU A 298 -7.58 -1.28 -34.04
C GLU A 298 -7.33 -2.56 -34.84
N ARG A 299 -7.36 -2.49 -36.18
CA ARG A 299 -7.06 -3.64 -37.05
C ARG A 299 -5.63 -4.13 -36.90
N ALA A 300 -4.68 -3.24 -36.63
CA ALA A 300 -3.27 -3.59 -36.45
C ALA A 300 -3.01 -4.23 -35.07
N LEU A 301 -3.68 -3.73 -34.02
CA LEU A 301 -3.34 -4.07 -32.64
C LEU A 301 -4.26 -5.11 -32.01
N LEU A 302 -5.57 -5.04 -32.20
CA LEU A 302 -6.51 -5.83 -31.40
C LEU A 302 -6.39 -7.34 -31.62
N GLY A 303 -6.55 -8.09 -30.53
CA GLY A 303 -6.47 -9.55 -30.51
C GLY A 303 -5.09 -10.06 -30.11
N ARG A 304 -4.94 -11.38 -30.26
CA ARG A 304 -3.74 -12.11 -29.86
C ARG A 304 -2.65 -12.04 -30.93
N HIS A 305 -1.44 -11.67 -30.51
CA HIS A 305 -0.21 -11.68 -31.30
C HIS A 305 0.75 -12.75 -30.76
N ALA A 306 1.95 -12.85 -31.33
CA ALA A 306 2.93 -13.86 -30.92
C ALA A 306 3.26 -13.79 -29.41
N HIS A 307 3.52 -12.59 -28.89
CA HIS A 307 4.04 -12.37 -27.53
C HIS A 307 3.25 -11.35 -26.70
N TYR A 308 2.05 -11.01 -27.15
CA TYR A 308 1.16 -10.09 -26.45
C TYR A 308 -0.27 -10.26 -26.94
N GLU A 309 -1.22 -9.70 -26.20
CA GLU A 309 -2.61 -9.57 -26.61
C GLU A 309 -3.09 -8.15 -26.34
N CYS A 310 -3.89 -7.58 -27.25
CA CYS A 310 -4.44 -6.24 -27.10
C CYS A 310 -5.96 -6.25 -27.10
N TRP A 311 -6.52 -5.35 -26.28
CA TRP A 311 -7.95 -5.09 -26.21
C TRP A 311 -8.21 -3.59 -26.33
N LYS A 312 -9.42 -3.25 -26.75
CA LYS A 312 -9.97 -1.94 -26.40
C LYS A 312 -10.13 -1.91 -24.88
N LYS A 313 -9.93 -0.75 -24.25
CA LYS A 313 -10.00 -0.65 -22.79
C LYS A 313 -11.33 -1.11 -22.20
N GLU A 314 -12.43 -1.00 -22.95
CA GLU A 314 -13.77 -1.44 -22.53
C GLU A 314 -13.92 -2.97 -22.51
N ASN A 315 -13.02 -3.70 -23.16
CA ASN A 315 -13.05 -5.15 -23.32
C ASN A 315 -11.93 -5.86 -22.56
N LEU A 316 -11.26 -5.16 -21.63
CA LEU A 316 -10.22 -5.76 -20.81
C LEU A 316 -10.80 -6.82 -19.86
N PRO A 317 -10.00 -7.83 -19.44
CA PRO A 317 -10.40 -8.79 -18.44
C PRO A 317 -10.97 -8.12 -17.18
N ALA A 318 -12.22 -8.41 -16.85
CA ALA A 318 -12.93 -7.75 -15.73
C ALA A 318 -12.19 -7.88 -14.38
N ARG A 319 -11.48 -8.99 -14.16
CA ARG A 319 -10.66 -9.23 -12.95
C ARG A 319 -9.48 -8.27 -12.77
N TRP A 320 -9.10 -7.53 -13.81
CA TRP A 320 -8.06 -6.50 -13.68
C TRP A 320 -8.60 -5.22 -13.03
N HIS A 321 -9.93 -5.04 -12.97
CA HIS A 321 -10.55 -3.82 -12.44
C HIS A 321 -9.92 -2.55 -13.06
N TYR A 322 -9.77 -2.57 -14.39
CA TYR A 322 -8.98 -1.59 -15.14
C TYR A 322 -9.63 -1.34 -16.50
N GLY A 323 -9.68 -0.07 -16.93
CA GLY A 323 -10.20 0.32 -18.25
C GLY A 323 -11.22 1.46 -18.25
N SER A 324 -11.78 1.83 -17.09
CA SER A 324 -12.82 2.88 -17.01
C SER A 324 -12.23 4.28 -16.81
N HIS A 325 -11.03 4.40 -16.24
CA HIS A 325 -10.43 5.71 -15.99
C HIS A 325 -10.10 6.44 -17.31
N PRO A 326 -10.33 7.77 -17.42
CA PRO A 326 -10.03 8.52 -18.65
C PRO A 326 -8.57 8.48 -19.09
N ARG A 327 -7.64 8.27 -18.15
CA ARG A 327 -6.19 8.15 -18.42
C ARG A 327 -5.78 6.79 -18.99
N VAL A 328 -6.64 5.78 -18.91
CA VAL A 328 -6.36 4.49 -19.55
C VAL A 328 -6.43 4.68 -21.07
N PRO A 329 -5.36 4.34 -21.81
CA PRO A 329 -5.34 4.49 -23.27
C PRO A 329 -6.43 3.66 -23.95
N ALA A 330 -6.87 4.09 -25.13
CA ALA A 330 -7.99 3.45 -25.85
C ALA A 330 -7.71 1.97 -26.19
N ILE A 331 -6.45 1.64 -26.47
CA ILE A 331 -5.99 0.26 -26.69
C ILE A 331 -4.92 -0.06 -25.65
N VAL A 332 -5.09 -1.17 -24.96
CA VAL A 332 -4.12 -1.70 -23.99
C VAL A 332 -3.67 -3.08 -24.44
N CYS A 333 -2.37 -3.30 -24.46
CA CYS A 333 -1.74 -4.57 -24.79
C CYS A 333 -0.98 -5.11 -23.58
N GLN A 334 -1.23 -6.37 -23.23
CA GLN A 334 -0.48 -7.09 -22.22
C GLN A 334 0.56 -7.97 -22.90
N MET A 335 1.84 -7.74 -22.62
CA MET A 335 2.92 -8.63 -23.03
C MET A 335 2.82 -9.96 -22.31
N ASP A 336 3.24 -11.05 -22.95
CA ASP A 336 3.46 -12.31 -22.23
C ASP A 336 4.55 -12.13 -21.18
N GLU A 337 4.46 -12.90 -20.10
CA GLU A 337 5.52 -12.96 -19.09
C GLU A 337 6.88 -13.25 -19.75
N GLY A 338 7.89 -12.45 -19.42
CA GLY A 338 9.23 -12.55 -19.99
C GLY A 338 9.46 -11.70 -21.25
N TRP A 339 8.44 -11.00 -21.75
CA TRP A 339 8.58 -10.08 -22.88
C TRP A 339 8.37 -8.61 -22.48
N ASP A 340 9.14 -7.72 -23.10
CA ASP A 340 8.97 -6.28 -22.97
C ASP A 340 8.57 -5.65 -24.31
N ALA A 341 7.89 -4.50 -24.28
CA ALA A 341 7.78 -3.62 -25.44
C ALA A 341 8.38 -2.24 -25.16
N LEU A 342 9.44 -1.88 -25.89
CA LEU A 342 10.19 -0.63 -25.70
C LEU A 342 10.34 0.11 -27.04
N THR A 343 10.72 1.38 -27.02
CA THR A 343 11.06 2.10 -28.26
C THR A 343 12.34 1.54 -28.85
N ARG A 344 12.50 1.61 -30.19
CA ARG A 344 13.76 1.22 -30.85
C ARG A 344 14.98 1.92 -30.23
N GLU A 345 14.84 3.19 -29.87
CA GLU A 345 15.90 3.95 -29.21
C GLU A 345 16.32 3.32 -27.87
N LYS A 346 15.35 2.90 -27.04
CA LYS A 346 15.65 2.25 -25.75
C LYS A 346 16.27 0.88 -25.95
N ILE A 347 15.79 0.11 -26.93
CA ILE A 347 16.35 -1.21 -27.26
C ILE A 347 17.82 -1.06 -27.68
N ALA A 348 18.14 -0.07 -28.53
CA ALA A 348 19.51 0.17 -28.99
C ALA A 348 20.50 0.55 -27.87
N LYS A 349 20.01 1.04 -26.72
CA LYS A 349 20.82 1.38 -25.54
C LYS A 349 20.83 0.28 -24.48
N ARG A 350 20.07 -0.81 -24.67
CA ARG A 350 19.95 -1.89 -23.69
C ARG A 350 21.22 -2.74 -23.74
N GLU A 351 21.72 -3.11 -22.56
CA GLU A 351 22.81 -4.08 -22.46
C GLU A 351 22.33 -5.47 -22.92
N HIS A 352 23.22 -6.20 -23.59
CA HIS A 352 23.02 -7.57 -24.04
C HIS A 352 23.16 -8.54 -22.87
N ALA A 353 22.07 -8.72 -22.12
CA ALA A 353 22.00 -9.63 -20.99
C ALA A 353 20.53 -9.97 -20.64
N ASP A 354 20.35 -11.07 -19.91
CA ASP A 354 19.12 -11.36 -19.19
C ASP A 354 18.84 -10.26 -18.16
N ARG A 355 17.56 -9.94 -17.99
CA ARG A 355 17.09 -8.86 -17.12
C ARG A 355 15.85 -9.30 -16.34
N GLY A 356 15.32 -8.41 -15.53
CA GLY A 356 14.03 -8.57 -14.90
C GLY A 356 13.03 -7.52 -15.39
N SER A 357 11.75 -7.84 -15.30
CA SER A 357 10.70 -6.83 -15.39
C SER A 357 9.43 -7.23 -14.64
N HIS A 358 8.50 -6.30 -14.55
CA HIS A 358 7.22 -6.43 -13.86
C HIS A 358 6.20 -5.49 -14.53
N GLY A 359 4.93 -5.54 -14.13
CA GLY A 359 3.83 -4.89 -14.84
C GLY A 359 3.00 -5.85 -15.68
N TYR A 360 3.33 -7.15 -15.61
CA TYR A 360 2.55 -8.22 -16.19
C TYR A 360 1.22 -8.43 -15.46
N ASP A 361 0.45 -9.38 -15.98
CA ASP A 361 -0.77 -9.87 -15.36
C ASP A 361 -0.57 -10.18 -13.87
N ASN A 362 -1.39 -9.55 -13.02
CA ASN A 362 -1.26 -9.60 -11.58
C ASN A 362 -1.56 -10.98 -10.96
N ALA A 363 -2.14 -11.90 -11.73
CA ALA A 363 -2.38 -13.28 -11.31
C ALA A 363 -1.12 -14.16 -11.39
N LEU A 364 -0.06 -13.71 -12.08
CA LEU A 364 1.15 -14.50 -12.26
C LEU A 364 1.88 -14.70 -10.92
N PRO A 365 2.38 -15.92 -10.61
CA PRO A 365 3.16 -16.17 -9.41
C PRO A 365 4.39 -15.26 -9.29
N SER A 366 5.01 -14.88 -10.42
CA SER A 366 6.17 -14.00 -10.43
C SER A 366 5.87 -12.59 -9.93
N MET A 367 4.62 -12.14 -10.04
CA MET A 367 4.16 -10.80 -9.68
C MET A 367 3.66 -10.71 -8.23
N ARG A 368 3.57 -11.85 -7.53
CA ARG A 368 3.14 -11.91 -6.13
C ARG A 368 4.08 -11.11 -5.22
N ALA A 369 3.48 -10.31 -4.37
CA ALA A 369 4.13 -9.40 -3.42
C ALA A 369 4.17 -9.98 -2.00
N VAL A 370 4.96 -9.35 -1.13
CA VAL A 370 5.16 -9.70 0.28
C VAL A 370 4.15 -8.97 1.16
N PHE A 371 3.68 -9.66 2.21
CA PHE A 371 3.09 -9.04 3.40
C PHE A 371 3.54 -9.82 4.64
N VAL A 372 4.20 -9.13 5.56
CA VAL A 372 4.49 -9.62 6.93
C VAL A 372 4.26 -8.48 7.92
N ALA A 373 3.76 -8.80 9.10
CA ALA A 373 3.50 -7.79 10.12
C ALA A 373 3.74 -8.33 11.52
N ARG A 374 4.18 -7.47 12.44
CA ARG A 374 4.33 -7.76 13.88
C ARG A 374 3.95 -6.54 14.70
N GLY A 375 3.58 -6.75 15.95
CA GLY A 375 3.34 -5.66 16.89
C GLY A 375 2.25 -5.99 17.90
N PRO A 376 1.93 -5.05 18.80
CA PRO A 376 0.93 -5.25 19.85
C PRO A 376 -0.47 -5.57 19.32
N SER A 377 -0.80 -5.15 18.09
CA SER A 377 -2.12 -5.38 17.49
C SER A 377 -2.26 -6.72 16.76
N PHE A 378 -1.16 -7.38 16.42
CA PHE A 378 -1.16 -8.54 15.53
C PHE A 378 -1.07 -9.86 16.30
N GLN A 379 -1.74 -10.90 15.78
CA GLN A 379 -1.54 -12.29 16.16
C GLN A 379 -0.06 -12.70 15.97
N GLN A 380 0.34 -13.81 16.60
CA GLN A 380 1.72 -14.31 16.53
C GLN A 380 1.77 -15.72 15.94
N GLY A 381 2.79 -15.99 15.11
CA GLY A 381 2.98 -17.28 14.44
C GLY A 381 1.89 -17.63 13.44
N MET A 382 1.16 -16.65 12.91
CA MET A 382 0.03 -16.90 12.00
C MET A 382 0.47 -16.80 10.54
N VAL A 383 0.08 -17.79 9.74
CA VAL A 383 0.19 -17.72 8.28
C VAL A 383 -1.21 -17.72 7.68
N ILE A 384 -1.53 -16.68 6.90
CA ILE A 384 -2.79 -16.57 6.15
C ILE A 384 -2.58 -16.90 4.66
N ASP A 385 -3.65 -17.24 3.97
CA ASP A 385 -3.65 -17.37 2.51
C ASP A 385 -3.44 -16.00 1.82
N GLY A 386 -3.43 -16.00 0.48
CA GLY A 386 -3.27 -14.77 -0.29
C GLY A 386 -4.47 -13.82 -0.20
N PHE A 387 -4.20 -12.52 -0.26
CA PHE A 387 -5.19 -11.44 -0.28
C PHE A 387 -4.78 -10.35 -1.29
N ASP A 388 -5.68 -9.41 -1.61
CA ASP A 388 -5.40 -8.36 -2.59
C ASP A 388 -4.86 -7.09 -1.91
N ASN A 389 -3.92 -6.39 -2.54
CA ASN A 389 -3.26 -5.24 -1.92
C ASN A 389 -4.17 -4.06 -1.55
N VAL A 390 -5.37 -3.98 -2.12
CA VAL A 390 -6.41 -3.01 -1.72
C VAL A 390 -6.88 -3.22 -0.28
N ASP A 391 -6.83 -4.45 0.23
CA ASP A 391 -7.29 -4.80 1.58
C ASP A 391 -6.33 -4.29 2.67
N LEU A 392 -5.15 -3.78 2.30
CA LEU A 392 -4.21 -3.21 3.26
C LEU A 392 -4.73 -1.89 3.85
N TYR A 393 -5.34 -1.02 3.05
CA TYR A 393 -5.76 0.30 3.52
C TYR A 393 -6.78 0.27 4.68
N PRO A 394 -7.85 -0.56 4.63
CA PRO A 394 -8.73 -0.75 5.78
C PRO A 394 -7.98 -1.19 7.05
N LEU A 395 -6.99 -2.07 6.92
CA LEU A 395 -6.13 -2.47 8.05
C LEU A 395 -5.32 -1.28 8.59
N LEU A 396 -4.71 -0.45 7.71
CA LEU A 396 -3.97 0.73 8.15
C LEU A 396 -4.87 1.74 8.87
N ALA A 397 -6.08 1.99 8.35
CA ALA A 397 -7.06 2.88 8.95
C ALA A 397 -7.50 2.38 10.33
N HIS A 398 -7.77 1.08 10.45
CA HIS A 398 -8.11 0.43 11.72
C HIS A 398 -6.98 0.59 12.76
N LEU A 399 -5.74 0.27 12.39
CA LEU A 399 -4.58 0.36 13.29
C LEU A 399 -4.30 1.79 13.75
N LEU A 400 -4.51 2.77 12.86
CA LEU A 400 -4.36 4.20 13.18
C LEU A 400 -5.58 4.79 13.88
N GLN A 401 -6.71 4.08 13.96
CA GLN A 401 -7.98 4.58 14.50
C GLN A 401 -8.40 5.90 13.82
N VAL A 402 -8.28 5.95 12.50
CA VAL A 402 -8.67 7.10 11.67
C VAL A 402 -9.89 6.71 10.84
N PRO A 403 -10.71 7.68 10.40
CA PRO A 403 -11.81 7.40 9.49
C PRO A 403 -11.30 6.73 8.21
N GLU A 404 -11.92 5.61 7.85
CA GLU A 404 -11.66 4.93 6.59
C GLU A 404 -12.38 5.67 5.45
N ALA A 405 -11.63 6.15 4.45
CA ALA A 405 -12.23 6.73 3.25
C ALA A 405 -12.80 5.63 2.34
N PRO A 406 -13.77 5.94 1.46
CA PRO A 406 -14.27 4.97 0.48
C PRO A 406 -13.13 4.37 -0.36
N ASN A 407 -13.05 3.04 -0.38
CA ASN A 407 -12.01 2.28 -1.04
C ASN A 407 -12.54 0.95 -1.59
N ASP A 408 -11.71 0.21 -2.32
CA ASP A 408 -12.06 -1.07 -2.96
C ASP A 408 -11.72 -2.29 -2.09
N GLY A 409 -11.11 -2.08 -0.93
CA GLY A 409 -10.67 -3.14 -0.02
C GLY A 409 -11.81 -3.76 0.78
N ASN A 410 -11.63 -5.03 1.14
CA ASN A 410 -12.50 -5.75 2.06
C ASN A 410 -11.96 -5.63 3.50
N PRO A 411 -12.63 -4.90 4.41
CA PRO A 411 -12.15 -4.71 5.78
C PRO A 411 -12.07 -6.01 6.60
N GLU A 412 -12.74 -7.08 6.17
CA GLU A 412 -12.69 -8.37 6.88
C GLU A 412 -11.51 -9.25 6.44
N ALA A 413 -10.85 -8.97 5.31
CA ALA A 413 -9.82 -9.85 4.73
C ALA A 413 -8.63 -10.09 5.66
N LEU A 414 -8.19 -9.04 6.36
CA LEU A 414 -7.05 -9.06 7.28
C LEU A 414 -7.45 -9.02 8.75
N LYS A 415 -8.74 -9.02 9.07
CA LYS A 415 -9.21 -8.93 10.47
C LYS A 415 -8.74 -10.10 11.34
N GLN A 416 -8.67 -11.29 10.75
CA GLN A 416 -8.14 -12.48 11.42
C GLN A 416 -6.68 -12.34 11.89
N THR A 417 -5.93 -11.37 11.33
CA THR A 417 -4.54 -11.12 11.72
C THR A 417 -4.41 -10.30 13.02
N LEU A 418 -5.51 -9.73 13.51
CA LEU A 418 -5.55 -8.87 14.70
C LEU A 418 -5.93 -9.64 15.97
N ARG A 419 -5.55 -9.12 17.14
CA ARG A 419 -5.83 -9.69 18.47
C ARG A 419 -7.21 -9.36 19.02
#